data_AF-A0A845ARY2-F1
#
_entry.id   AF-A0A845ARY2-F1
#
_cell.length_a   1.000
_cell.length_b   1.000
_cell.length_c   1.000
_cell.angle_alpha   90.00
_cell.angle_beta   90.00
_cell.angle_gamma   90.00
#
_symmetry.space_group_name_H-M   'P 1'
#
loop_
_entity.id
_entity.type
_entity.pdbx_description
1 polymer ?
#
loop_
_entity_poly.entity_id
_entity_poly.type
_entity_poly.pdbx_seq_one_letter_code
_entity_poly.pdbx_strand_id
1 'polypeptide(L)'
;MDWGGPSFVIAIIAISTAGWIINNWIRAKHGYSLEDEWGGKTERADTGETKRLKAENAELRDQVESMQDRMVNLERIVTDRGYSLSDEIEALRDRPAPKVNHSRSDSGVPLNLDKKELS
;
A
#
# COMPACT_ATOMS: atom_id res chain seq x y z
N MET A 1 -64.45 -26.43 -25.57
CA MET A 1 -63.01 -26.32 -25.86
C MET A 1 -62.61 -27.55 -26.65
N ASP A 2 -62.19 -27.39 -27.90
CA ASP A 2 -61.56 -28.49 -28.64
C ASP A 2 -60.18 -28.74 -28.05
N TRP A 3 -59.98 -29.95 -27.52
CA TRP A 3 -58.74 -30.39 -26.91
C TRP A 3 -57.71 -30.59 -28.05
N GLY A 4 -57.04 -29.51 -28.44
CA GLY A 4 -56.10 -29.46 -29.56
C GLY A 4 -56.24 -28.26 -30.49
N GLY A 5 -57.24 -27.39 -30.28
CA GLY A 5 -57.41 -26.17 -31.08
C GLY A 5 -56.41 -25.06 -30.72
N PRO A 6 -56.14 -24.09 -31.62
CA PRO A 6 -55.23 -22.97 -31.36
C PRO A 6 -55.55 -22.16 -30.09
N SER A 7 -56.83 -22.06 -29.72
CA SER A 7 -57.28 -21.40 -28.50
C SER A 7 -56.81 -22.11 -27.22
N PHE A 8 -56.72 -23.44 -27.23
CA PHE A 8 -56.22 -24.23 -26.10
C PHE A 8 -54.71 -24.03 -25.90
N VAL A 9 -53.95 -23.97 -27.00
CA VAL A 9 -52.50 -23.70 -26.96
C VAL A 9 -52.20 -22.31 -26.41
N ILE A 10 -52.95 -21.29 -26.85
CA ILE A 10 -52.80 -19.92 -26.34
C ILE A 10 -53.13 -19.83 -24.86
N ALA A 11 -54.17 -20.53 -24.41
CA ALA A 11 -54.55 -20.57 -22.99
C ALA A 11 -53.43 -21.15 -22.12
N ILE A 12 -52.77 -22.24 -22.55
CA ILE A 12 -51.64 -22.84 -21.83
C ILE A 12 -50.45 -21.89 -21.78
N ILE A 13 -50.09 -21.27 -22.91
CA ILE A 13 -48.97 -20.31 -22.96
C ILE A 13 -49.23 -19.13 -22.03
N ALA A 14 -50.45 -18.61 -22.01
CA ALA A 14 -50.85 -17.52 -21.13
C ALA A 14 -50.72 -17.91 -19.65
N ILE A 15 -51.19 -19.11 -19.27
CA ILE A 15 -51.08 -19.61 -17.89
C ILE A 15 -49.62 -19.85 -17.49
N SER A 16 -48.81 -20.45 -18.37
CA SER A 16 -47.38 -20.70 -18.11
C SER A 16 -46.60 -19.40 -17.95
N THR A 17 -46.89 -18.39 -18.78
CA THR A 17 -46.23 -17.08 -18.72
C THR A 17 -46.67 -16.31 -17.48
N ALA A 18 -47.97 -16.32 -17.16
CA ALA A 18 -48.49 -15.70 -15.94
C ALA A 18 -47.92 -16.37 -14.68
N GLY A 19 -47.83 -17.71 -14.67
CA GLY A 19 -47.22 -18.47 -13.59
C GLY A 19 -45.75 -18.13 -13.38
N TRP A 20 -44.98 -17.96 -14.46
CA TRP A 20 -43.59 -17.51 -14.39
C TRP A 20 -43.46 -16.09 -13.84
N ILE A 21 -44.28 -15.14 -14.31
CA ILE A 21 -44.26 -13.75 -13.83
C ILE A 21 -44.62 -13.68 -12.35
N ILE A 22 -45.67 -14.39 -11.92
CA ILE A 22 -46.10 -14.42 -10.52
C ILE A 22 -45.04 -15.09 -9.65
N ASN A 23 -44.47 -16.22 -10.08
CA ASN A 23 -43.38 -16.89 -9.36
C ASN A 23 -42.15 -15.98 -9.21
N ASN A 24 -41.77 -15.29 -10.29
CA ASN A 24 -40.66 -14.35 -10.27
C ASN A 24 -40.95 -13.11 -9.42
N TRP A 25 -42.19 -12.62 -9.42
CA TRP A 25 -42.61 -11.49 -8.59
C TRP A 25 -42.65 -11.85 -7.10
N ILE A 26 -43.15 -13.04 -6.77
CA ILE A 26 -43.10 -13.59 -5.42
C ILE A 26 -41.64 -13.74 -5.00
N ARG A 27 -40.77 -14.32 -5.83
CA ARG A 27 -39.34 -14.46 -5.53
C ARG A 27 -38.65 -13.11 -5.31
N ALA A 28 -38.92 -12.13 -6.17
CA ALA A 28 -38.38 -10.78 -6.07
C ALA A 28 -38.88 -10.03 -4.81
N LYS A 29 -40.14 -10.24 -4.43
CA LYS A 29 -40.74 -9.59 -3.26
C LYS A 29 -40.42 -10.31 -1.94
N HIS A 30 -40.14 -11.62 -1.98
CA HIS A 30 -39.76 -12.44 -0.82
C HIS A 30 -38.25 -12.57 -0.61
N GLY A 31 -37.43 -11.89 -1.42
CA GLY A 31 -36.01 -11.69 -1.13
C GLY A 31 -35.11 -12.91 -1.35
N TYR A 32 -35.46 -13.80 -2.28
CA TYR A 32 -34.50 -14.81 -2.75
C TYR A 32 -33.72 -14.26 -3.93
N SER A 33 -32.39 -14.23 -3.77
CA SER A 33 -31.42 -13.86 -4.78
C SER A 33 -31.71 -14.57 -6.10
N LEU A 34 -31.66 -13.83 -7.21
CA LEU A 34 -31.61 -14.38 -8.56
C LEU A 34 -30.26 -15.10 -8.74
N GLU A 35 -30.13 -16.28 -8.14
CA GLU A 35 -29.16 -17.28 -8.55
C GLU A 35 -29.78 -18.00 -9.75
N ASP A 36 -29.45 -17.54 -10.95
CA ASP A 36 -29.60 -18.38 -12.13
C ASP A 36 -28.19 -18.81 -12.53
N GLU A 37 -27.97 -20.12 -12.48
CA GLU A 37 -26.69 -20.83 -12.64
C GLU A 37 -26.10 -20.72 -14.06
N TRP A 38 -26.68 -19.89 -14.93
CA TRP A 38 -26.22 -19.69 -16.30
C TRP A 38 -26.17 -18.21 -16.69
N GLY A 39 -25.16 -17.51 -16.20
CA GLY A 39 -24.92 -16.10 -16.51
C GLY A 39 -24.53 -15.33 -15.28
N GLY A 40 -23.31 -15.58 -14.80
CA GLY A 40 -22.83 -14.97 -13.58
C GLY A 40 -22.96 -13.45 -13.61
N LYS A 41 -23.60 -12.89 -12.59
CA LYS A 41 -22.97 -11.93 -11.69
C LYS A 41 -23.82 -11.79 -10.43
N THR A 42 -23.14 -12.11 -9.33
CA THR A 42 -23.28 -11.50 -8.01
C THR A 42 -24.65 -11.67 -7.36
N GLU A 43 -24.69 -12.60 -6.39
CA GLU A 43 -25.38 -12.33 -5.13
C GLU A 43 -25.21 -10.86 -4.79
N ARG A 44 -26.32 -10.22 -4.40
CA ARG A 44 -26.26 -8.92 -3.75
C ARG A 44 -25.42 -9.13 -2.50
N ALA A 45 -24.12 -8.89 -2.64
CA ALA A 45 -23.10 -9.14 -1.64
C ALA A 45 -23.64 -8.63 -0.31
N ASP A 46 -23.83 -9.60 0.57
CA ASP A 46 -24.58 -9.46 1.78
C ASP A 46 -24.09 -8.19 2.50
N THR A 47 -25.04 -7.36 2.91
CA THR A 47 -24.74 -6.00 3.37
C THR A 47 -23.82 -5.97 4.60
N GLY A 48 -23.61 -7.11 5.27
CA GLY A 48 -22.61 -7.31 6.32
C GLY A 48 -21.18 -7.50 5.80
N GLU A 49 -20.96 -8.39 4.84
CA GLU A 49 -19.61 -8.67 4.32
C GLU A 49 -19.03 -7.47 3.55
N THR A 50 -19.86 -6.79 2.76
CA THR A 50 -19.44 -5.56 2.06
C THR A 50 -19.08 -4.45 3.03
N LYS A 51 -19.78 -4.33 4.16
CA LYS A 51 -19.43 -3.37 5.22
C LYS A 51 -18.14 -3.76 5.93
N ARG A 52 -17.95 -5.05 6.24
CA ARG A 52 -16.71 -5.56 6.85
C ARG A 52 -15.50 -5.30 5.94
N LEU A 53 -15.63 -5.63 4.67
CA LEU A 53 -14.59 -5.37 3.66
C LEU A 53 -14.32 -3.88 3.48
N LYS A 54 -15.34 -3.01 3.55
CA LYS A 54 -15.12 -1.55 3.52
C LYS A 54 -14.38 -1.04 4.76
N ALA A 55 -14.71 -1.55 5.94
CA ALA A 55 -14.02 -1.21 7.19
C ALA A 55 -12.56 -1.68 7.14
N GLU A 56 -12.32 -2.91 6.70
CA GLU A 56 -10.97 -3.47 6.53
C GLU A 56 -10.16 -2.68 5.50
N ASN A 57 -10.77 -2.26 4.38
CA ASN A 57 -10.11 -1.38 3.41
C ASN A 57 -9.79 0.02 3.97
N ALA A 58 -10.62 0.56 4.86
CA ALA A 58 -10.33 1.85 5.50
C ALA A 58 -9.13 1.70 6.45
N GLU A 59 -9.11 0.66 7.28
CA GLU A 59 -7.99 0.36 8.18
C GLU A 59 -6.67 0.14 7.42
N LEU A 60 -6.72 -0.61 6.32
CA LEU A 60 -5.54 -0.82 5.47
C LEU A 60 -5.03 0.48 4.85
N ARG A 61 -5.95 1.40 4.48
CA ARG A 61 -5.57 2.71 3.94
C ARG A 61 -4.89 3.58 4.99
N ASP A 62 -5.39 3.60 6.21
CA ASP A 62 -4.79 4.34 7.32
C ASP A 62 -3.38 3.80 7.63
N GLN A 63 -3.21 2.47 7.64
CA GLN A 63 -1.90 1.86 7.81
C GLN A 63 -0.94 2.26 6.68
N VAL A 64 -1.41 2.24 5.43
CA VAL A 64 -0.62 2.65 4.26
C VAL A 64 -0.26 4.14 4.31
N GLU A 65 -1.16 5.01 4.75
CA GLU A 65 -0.89 6.45 4.96
C GLU A 65 0.21 6.64 6.01
N SER A 66 0.13 5.95 7.15
CA SER A 66 1.17 6.01 8.18
C SER A 66 2.54 5.54 7.68
N MET A 67 2.57 4.57 6.77
CA MET A 67 3.82 4.10 6.15
C MET A 67 4.36 5.11 5.13
N GLN A 68 3.49 5.80 4.40
CA GLN A 68 3.88 6.87 3.47
C GLN A 68 4.50 8.05 4.22
N ASP A 69 3.89 8.53 5.31
CA ASP A 69 4.45 9.62 6.12
C ASP A 69 5.86 9.30 6.64
N ARG A 70 6.09 8.05 7.02
CA ARG A 70 7.40 7.58 7.46
C ARG A 70 8.39 7.51 6.31
N MET A 71 7.94 7.07 5.12
CA MET A 71 8.79 7.08 3.92
C MET A 71 9.20 8.51 3.53
N VAL A 72 8.29 9.49 3.59
CA VAL A 72 8.63 10.90 3.33
C VAL A 72 9.66 11.41 4.33
N ASN A 73 9.51 11.07 5.62
CA ASN A 73 10.51 11.43 6.62
C ASN A 73 11.87 10.76 6.36
N LEU A 74 11.90 9.50 5.91
CA LEU A 74 13.13 8.81 5.55
C LEU A 74 13.79 9.43 4.32
N GLU A 75 13.02 9.74 3.28
CA GLU A 75 13.51 10.44 2.08
C GLU A 75 14.17 11.76 2.46
N ARG A 76 13.51 12.55 3.33
CA ARG A 76 14.09 13.79 3.85
C ARG A 76 15.38 13.56 4.62
N ILE A 77 15.45 12.56 5.51
CA ILE A 77 16.68 12.26 6.27
C ILE A 77 17.83 11.88 5.33
N VAL A 78 17.57 10.98 4.38
CA VAL A 78 18.57 10.50 3.43
C VAL A 78 19.06 11.64 2.54
N THR A 79 18.15 12.48 2.06
CA THR A 79 18.46 13.60 1.17
C THR A 79 19.15 14.73 1.92
N ASP A 80 18.55 15.27 2.99
CA ASP A 80 19.09 16.43 3.71
C ASP A 80 20.46 16.13 4.37
N ARG A 81 20.65 14.93 4.95
CA ARG A 81 21.95 14.56 5.55
C ARG A 81 23.00 14.20 4.50
N GLY A 82 22.61 13.61 3.37
CA GLY A 82 23.55 13.21 2.32
C GLY A 82 24.26 14.42 1.71
N TYR A 83 23.52 15.49 1.44
CA TYR A 83 24.08 16.74 0.95
C TYR A 83 24.91 17.46 2.02
N SER A 84 24.38 17.62 3.25
CA SER A 84 25.11 18.37 4.29
C SER A 84 26.44 17.71 4.69
N LEU A 85 26.48 16.38 4.79
CA LEU A 85 27.71 15.67 5.17
C LEU A 85 28.77 15.76 4.07
N SER A 86 28.37 15.60 2.80
CA SER A 86 29.30 15.67 1.67
C SER A 86 29.91 17.08 1.56
N ASP A 87 29.08 18.11 1.72
CA ASP A 87 29.53 19.51 1.71
C ASP A 87 30.45 19.83 2.89
N GLU A 88 30.15 19.32 4.08
CA GLU A 88 30.98 19.50 5.28
C GLU A 88 32.33 18.79 5.17
N ILE A 89 32.37 17.59 4.55
CA ILE A 89 33.61 16.88 4.23
C ILE A 89 34.47 17.69 3.24
N GLU A 90 33.88 18.22 2.17
CA GLU A 90 34.60 19.03 1.19
C GLU A 90 35.16 20.29 1.82
N ALA A 91 34.38 20.97 2.67
CA ALA A 91 34.82 22.15 3.41
C ALA A 91 35.99 21.87 4.36
N LEU A 92 36.03 20.69 4.99
CA LEU A 92 37.15 20.26 5.82
C LEU A 92 38.38 19.87 4.98
N ARG A 93 38.18 19.30 3.79
CA ARG A 93 39.28 18.92 2.87
C ARG A 93 39.96 20.16 2.28
N ASP A 94 39.19 21.16 1.90
CA ASP A 94 39.69 22.42 1.32
C ASP A 94 40.26 23.35 2.38
N ARG A 95 40.03 23.08 3.67
CA ARG A 95 40.72 23.77 4.75
C ARG A 95 42.21 23.45 4.63
N PRO A 96 43.06 24.41 4.24
CA PRO A 96 44.48 24.13 4.08
C PRO A 96 44.99 23.66 5.44
N ALA A 97 45.61 22.47 5.48
CA ALA A 97 46.38 22.02 6.63
C ALA A 97 47.22 23.21 7.08
N PRO A 98 47.17 23.61 8.37
CA PRO A 98 47.86 24.79 8.84
C PRO A 98 49.30 24.67 8.35
N LYS A 99 49.71 25.62 7.50
CA LYS A 99 51.05 25.59 6.92
C LYS A 99 52.00 25.59 8.09
N VAL A 100 52.55 24.43 8.41
CA VAL A 100 53.63 24.31 9.38
C VAL A 100 54.77 25.01 8.67
N ASN A 101 54.91 26.29 9.02
CA ASN A 101 55.99 27.12 8.54
C ASN A 101 57.26 26.46 9.07
N HIS A 102 57.94 25.68 8.22
CA HIS A 102 59.28 25.16 8.52
C HIS A 102 60.32 26.30 8.42
N SER A 103 59.96 27.50 8.92
CA SER A 103 60.86 28.62 9.04
C SER A 103 61.24 28.75 10.50
N ARG A 104 62.41 28.15 10.77
CA ARG A 104 63.24 28.26 11.98
C ARG A 104 62.73 27.55 13.23
N SER A 105 63.69 26.82 13.81
CA SER A 105 63.62 26.14 15.11
C SER A 105 62.80 24.86 15.10
N ASP A 106 63.34 23.86 14.41
CA ASP A 106 63.23 22.47 14.85
C ASP A 106 63.74 22.39 16.30
N SER A 107 62.84 22.60 17.26
CA SER A 107 63.09 22.33 18.67
C SER A 107 62.91 20.84 18.90
N GLY A 108 63.70 20.04 18.19
CA GLY A 108 63.90 18.64 18.50
C GLY A 108 64.50 18.57 19.89
N VAL A 109 63.71 18.17 20.88
CA VAL A 109 64.24 17.80 22.20
C VAL A 109 65.15 16.60 21.96
N PRO A 110 66.47 16.70 22.18
CA PRO A 110 67.37 15.58 21.92
C PRO A 110 67.00 14.43 22.86
N LEU A 111 66.62 13.30 22.27
CA LEU A 111 66.48 12.02 22.95
C LEU A 111 67.83 11.66 23.57
N ASN A 112 67.99 11.92 24.87
CA ASN A 112 69.17 11.51 25.63
C ASN A 112 69.11 9.99 25.81
N LEU A 113 69.65 9.25 24.85
CA LEU A 113 69.78 7.80 24.89
C LEU A 113 70.95 7.32 25.77
N ASP A 114 71.81 8.24 26.23
CA ASP A 114 73.03 7.89 26.98
C ASP A 114 72.84 7.58 28.46
N LYS A 115 71.61 7.63 29.01
CA LYS A 115 71.36 7.49 30.45
C LYS A 115 70.83 6.15 30.94
N LYS A 116 70.76 5.11 30.09
CA LYS A 116 70.09 3.85 30.48
C LYS A 116 70.85 2.54 30.30
N GLU A 117 72.15 2.59 30.10
CA GLU A 117 73.00 1.40 30.07
C GLU A 117 74.04 1.50 31.19
N LEU A 118 73.63 1.27 32.44
CA LEU A 118 74.50 0.90 33.58
C LEU A 118 73.60 0.53 34.76
N SER A 119 73.17 -0.74 34.77
CA SER A 119 72.83 -1.49 35.98
C SER A 119 73.40 -2.88 35.86
#